data_AF-A0A497Q271-F1
#
_entry.id   AF-A0A497Q271-F1
#
_cell.length_a   1.000
_cell.length_b   1.000
_cell.length_c   1.000
_cell.angle_alpha   90.00
_cell.angle_beta   90.00
_cell.angle_gamma   90.00
#
_symmetry.space_group_name_H-M   'P 1'
#
loop_
_entity.id
_entity.type
_entity.pdbx_description
1 polymer ?
#
loop_
_entity_poly.entity_id
_entity_poly.type
_entity_poly.pdbx_seq_one_letter_code
_entity_poly.pdbx_strand_id
1 'polypeptide(L)'
;MEFCESCGKEMDPIESAKNLEENFINDARRDLNICSDCFKKRFKIITKKRSGYGGTIYELEKKPAPRFGLGSQTFSCLKCSWVAWTEEGLAVHMRNKHA
;
A
#
# COMPACT_ATOMS: atom_id res chain seq x y z
N MET A 1 2.26 1.09 18.67
CA MET A 1 1.97 1.99 17.53
C MET A 1 2.52 1.34 16.30
N GLU A 2 1.68 1.08 15.31
CA GLU A 2 2.12 0.59 14.00
C GLU A 2 2.41 1.80 13.11
N PHE A 3 3.58 1.79 12.49
CA PHE A 3 4.03 2.84 11.57
C PHE A 3 3.98 2.32 10.14
N CYS A 4 3.66 3.21 9.21
CA CYS A 4 3.56 2.92 7.78
C CYS A 4 4.94 2.62 7.20
N GLU A 5 5.10 1.46 6.56
CA GLU A 5 6.35 1.02 5.92
C GLU A 5 6.71 1.82 4.65
N SER A 6 5.84 2.72 4.19
CA SER A 6 6.10 3.61 3.05
C SER A 6 6.51 5.03 3.44
N CYS A 7 5.87 5.63 4.45
CA CYS A 7 6.12 7.04 4.82
C CYS A 7 6.60 7.26 6.25
N GLY A 8 6.64 6.22 7.10
CA GLY A 8 7.06 6.33 8.50
C GLY A 8 6.05 6.98 9.44
N LYS A 9 4.90 7.45 8.94
CA LYS A 9 3.82 8.02 9.77
C LYS A 9 3.01 6.93 10.46
N GLU A 10 2.29 7.31 11.52
CA GLU A 10 1.34 6.42 12.19
C GLU A 10 0.29 5.90 11.21
N MET A 11 -0.08 4.62 11.39
CA MET A 11 -1.10 3.97 10.58
C MET A 11 -2.50 4.48 10.95
N ASP A 12 -3.29 4.88 9.94
CA ASP A 12 -4.70 5.22 10.13
C ASP A 12 -5.49 3.97 10.56
N PRO A 13 -6.45 4.09 11.49
CA PRO A 13 -7.31 2.97 11.88
C PRO A 13 -8.06 2.42 10.67
N ILE A 14 -8.21 1.11 10.65
CA ILE A 14 -8.94 0.40 9.59
C ILE A 14 -10.41 0.41 9.95
N GLU A 15 -11.19 1.21 9.23
CA GLU A 15 -12.64 1.27 9.39
C GLU A 15 -13.34 0.02 8.85
N SER A 16 -14.51 -0.27 9.40
CA SER A 16 -15.37 -1.36 8.93
C SER A 16 -15.75 -1.18 7.47
N ALA A 17 -15.43 -2.15 6.62
CA ALA A 17 -15.76 -2.12 5.20
C ALA A 17 -17.28 -2.18 4.97
N LYS A 18 -17.80 -1.25 4.19
CA LYS A 18 -19.21 -1.19 3.78
C LYS A 18 -19.47 -1.98 2.51
N ASN A 19 -18.43 -2.18 1.69
CA ASN A 19 -18.50 -2.87 0.40
C ASN A 19 -17.32 -3.82 0.20
N LEU A 20 -17.45 -4.74 -0.76
CA LEU A 20 -16.39 -5.71 -1.09
C LEU A 20 -15.08 -5.04 -1.52
N GLU A 21 -15.15 -3.89 -2.20
CA GLU A 21 -13.99 -3.09 -2.58
C GLU A 21 -13.24 -2.54 -1.36
N GLU A 22 -13.97 -1.98 -0.38
CA GLU A 22 -13.35 -1.47 0.85
C GLU A 22 -12.72 -2.58 1.67
N ASN A 23 -13.32 -3.77 1.67
CA ASN A 23 -12.74 -4.92 2.34
C ASN A 23 -11.41 -5.32 1.67
N PHE A 24 -11.39 -5.37 0.34
CA PHE A 24 -10.18 -5.62 -0.43
C PHE A 24 -9.08 -4.56 -0.19
N ILE A 25 -9.45 -3.28 -0.10
CA ILE A 25 -8.50 -2.21 0.25
C ILE A 25 -7.90 -2.44 1.64
N ASN A 26 -8.75 -2.76 2.62
CA ASN A 26 -8.33 -2.95 3.99
C ASN A 26 -7.38 -4.14 4.13
N ASP A 27 -7.69 -5.27 3.48
CA ASP A 27 -6.82 -6.44 3.44
C ASP A 27 -5.48 -6.10 2.77
N ALA A 28 -5.51 -5.47 1.59
CA ALA A 28 -4.29 -5.07 0.89
C ALA A 28 -3.42 -4.09 1.69
N ARG A 29 -4.04 -3.15 2.42
CA ARG A 29 -3.33 -2.21 3.29
C ARG A 29 -2.66 -2.92 4.46
N ARG A 30 -3.30 -3.93 5.05
CA ARG A 30 -2.74 -4.75 6.12
C ARG A 30 -1.54 -5.56 5.63
N ASP A 31 -1.69 -6.22 4.48
CA ASP A 31 -0.62 -7.04 3.89
C ASP A 31 0.63 -6.22 3.59
N LEU A 32 0.44 -5.02 3.04
CA LEU A 32 1.50 -4.10 2.68
C LEU A 32 1.98 -3.25 3.87
N ASN A 33 1.25 -3.23 4.98
CA ASN A 33 1.50 -2.43 6.17
C ASN A 33 1.70 -0.93 5.87
N ILE A 34 0.75 -0.33 5.13
CA ILE A 34 0.80 1.08 4.72
C ILE A 34 -0.48 1.87 5.03
N CYS A 35 -0.30 3.17 5.29
CA CYS A 35 -1.39 4.09 5.56
C CYS A 35 -2.26 4.33 4.31
N SER A 36 -3.48 4.84 4.54
CA SER A 36 -4.49 5.04 3.49
C SER A 36 -4.00 6.00 2.39
N ASP A 37 -3.27 7.05 2.78
CA ASP A 37 -2.71 8.02 1.84
C ASP A 37 -1.62 7.43 0.96
N CYS A 38 -0.71 6.65 1.53
CA CYS A 38 0.33 5.98 0.77
C CYS A 38 -0.28 4.97 -0.20
N PHE A 39 -1.29 4.22 0.25
CA PHE A 39 -2.00 3.27 -0.58
C PHE A 39 -2.66 3.97 -1.78
N LYS A 40 -3.44 5.03 -1.56
CA LYS A 40 -4.14 5.77 -2.64
C LYS A 40 -3.19 6.38 -3.66
N LYS A 41 -2.03 6.85 -3.22
CA LYS A 41 -1.02 7.44 -4.10
C LYS A 41 -0.24 6.37 -4.88
N ARG A 42 -0.01 5.19 -4.30
CA ARG A 42 0.83 4.13 -4.89
C ARG A 42 0.06 3.12 -5.71
N PHE A 43 -1.20 2.88 -5.36
CA PHE A 43 -2.01 1.85 -5.98
C PHE A 43 -3.29 2.43 -6.58
N LYS A 44 -3.72 1.84 -7.68
CA LYS A 44 -5.03 2.03 -8.29
C LYS A 44 -5.75 0.68 -8.22
N ILE A 45 -6.98 0.69 -7.74
CA ILE A 45 -7.82 -0.50 -7.77
C ILE A 45 -8.41 -0.58 -9.17
N ILE A 46 -8.24 -1.73 -9.82
CA ILE A 46 -8.85 -2.02 -11.10
C ILE A 46 -9.90 -3.08 -10.89
N THR A 47 -11.09 -2.78 -11.39
CA THR A 47 -12.23 -3.67 -11.35
C THR A 47 -12.36 -4.37 -12.70
N LYS A 48 -12.10 -5.67 -12.76
CA LYS A 48 -12.29 -6.47 -13.97
C LYS A 48 -13.53 -7.34 -13.83
N LYS A 49 -14.38 -7.32 -14.87
CA LYS A 49 -15.50 -8.26 -14.99
C LYS A 49 -14.96 -9.56 -15.58
N ARG A 50 -15.15 -10.67 -14.87
CA ARG A 50 -14.82 -12.00 -15.41
C ARG A 50 -15.89 -12.39 -16.43
N SER A 51 -15.56 -12.32 -17.72
CA SER A 51 -16.44 -12.81 -18.79
C SER A 51 -16.59 -14.33 -18.68
N GLY A 52 -17.78 -14.78 -18.28
CA GLY A 52 -18.14 -16.20 -18.22
C GLY A 52 -19.16 -16.55 -17.14
N TYR A 53 -19.02 -16.01 -15.93
CA TYR A 53 -19.81 -16.46 -14.77
C TYR A 53 -20.35 -15.36 -13.85
N GLY A 54 -20.19 -14.08 -14.21
CA GLY A 54 -20.68 -12.97 -13.39
C GLY A 54 -19.91 -12.86 -12.08
N GLY A 55 -18.72 -12.25 -12.13
CA GLY A 55 -17.90 -11.98 -10.96
C GLY A 55 -17.07 -10.72 -11.16
N THR A 56 -17.00 -9.89 -10.13
CA THR A 56 -16.17 -8.69 -10.08
C THR A 56 -14.86 -9.04 -9.39
N ILE A 57 -13.74 -8.88 -10.09
CA ILE A 57 -12.40 -9.09 -9.54
C ILE A 57 -11.77 -7.72 -9.29
N TYR A 58 -11.27 -7.51 -8.08
CA TYR A 58 -10.47 -6.34 -7.73
C TYR A 58 -8.99 -6.71 -7.81
N GLU A 59 -8.22 -5.91 -8.55
CA GLU A 59 -6.77 -6.05 -8.68
C GLU A 59 -6.09 -4.73 -8.31
N LEU A 60 -4.85 -4.81 -7.82
CA LEU A 60 -4.03 -3.64 -7.54
C LEU A 60 -3.05 -3.39 -8.68
N GLU A 61 -3.16 -2.22 -9.30
CA GLU A 61 -2.18 -1.71 -10.23
C GLU A 61 -1.27 -0.69 -9.53
N LYS A 62 0.05 -0.86 -9.68
CA LYS A 62 1.03 0.09 -9.14
C LYS A 62 1.05 1.34 -10.02
N LYS A 63 0.78 2.50 -9.42
CA LYS A 63 0.92 3.80 -10.08
C LYS A 63 2.40 4.16 -10.23
N PRO A 64 2.77 4.89 -11.30
CA PRO A 64 4.11 5.46 -11.41
C PRO A 64 4.36 6.44 -10.26
N ALA A 65 5.63 6.55 -9.85
CA ALA A 65 6.03 7.51 -8.83
C ALA A 65 5.69 8.94 -9.29
N PRO A 66 5.16 9.81 -8.41
CA PRO A 66 4.90 11.20 -8.75
C PRO A 66 6.20 11.91 -9.12
N ARG A 67 6.16 12.79 -10.13
CA ARG A 67 7.36 13.54 -10.58
C ARG A 67 7.91 14.49 -9.51
N PHE A 68 7.05 14.98 -8.61
CA PHE A 68 7.41 15.91 -7.54
C PHE A 68 6.61 15.59 -6.27
N GLY A 69 7.17 15.91 -5.10
CA GLY A 69 6.51 15.72 -3.80
C GLY A 69 6.77 14.35 -3.14
N LEU A 70 6.02 14.04 -2.08
CA LEU A 70 6.18 12.81 -1.30
C LEU A 70 5.97 11.57 -2.19
N GLY A 71 6.98 10.70 -2.25
CA GLY A 71 7.01 9.51 -3.14
C GLY A 71 7.69 9.71 -4.48
N SER A 72 8.23 10.91 -4.77
CA SER A 72 9.11 11.15 -5.92
C SER A 72 10.51 10.55 -5.73
N GLN A 73 10.97 10.51 -4.49
CA GLN A 73 12.14 9.73 -4.08
C GLN A 73 11.69 8.37 -3.57
N THR A 74 12.50 7.36 -3.87
CA THR A 74 12.26 5.98 -3.49
C THR A 74 13.47 5.40 -2.76
N PHE A 75 13.20 4.69 -1.67
CA PHE A 75 14.21 4.05 -0.84
C PHE A 75 13.99 2.54 -0.89
N SER A 76 14.85 1.84 -1.64
CA SER A 76 14.75 0.40 -1.81
C SER A 76 15.32 -0.34 -0.61
N CYS A 77 14.64 -1.40 -0.19
CA CYS A 77 15.18 -2.33 0.78
C CYS A 77 16.33 -3.14 0.17
N LEU A 78 17.39 -3.34 0.95
CA LEU A 78 18.55 -4.14 0.51
C LEU A 78 18.33 -5.65 0.67
N LYS A 79 17.34 -6.07 1.46
CA LYS A 79 17.03 -7.48 1.75
C LYS A 79 15.87 -8.04 0.93
N CYS A 80 14.98 -7.20 0.42
CA CYS A 80 13.84 -7.61 -0.40
C CYS A 80 13.47 -6.55 -1.44
N SER A 81 12.49 -6.85 -2.30
CA SER A 81 12.00 -5.94 -3.35
C SER A 81 11.06 -4.84 -2.84
N TRP A 82 11.05 -4.55 -1.52
CA TRP A 82 10.26 -3.46 -0.96
C TRP A 82 10.88 -2.11 -1.29
N VAL A 83 10.04 -1.11 -1.50
CA VAL A 83 10.47 0.26 -1.79
C VAL A 83 9.62 1.20 -0.96
N ALA A 84 10.24 1.97 -0.07
CA ALA A 84 9.62 3.03 0.71
C ALA A 84 9.73 4.39 -0.02
N TRP A 85 8.98 5.38 0.45
CA TRP A 85 9.02 6.77 -0.07
C TRP A 85 9.82 7.72 0.82
N THR A 86 10.07 7.31 2.05
CA THR A 86 10.93 8.04 2.99
C THR A 86 11.91 7.07 3.63
N GLU A 87 13.05 7.59 4.09
CA GLU A 87 14.03 6.84 4.85
C GLU A 87 13.42 6.27 6.15
N GLU A 88 12.57 7.05 6.82
CA GLU A 88 11.83 6.61 8.00
C GLU A 88 10.94 5.40 7.71
N GLY A 89 10.22 5.42 6.57
CA GLY A 89 9.42 4.29 6.13
C GLY A 89 10.28 3.04 5.87
N LEU A 90 11.47 3.21 5.28
CA LEU A 90 12.41 2.12 5.09
C LEU A 90 12.96 1.58 6.42
N ALA A 91 13.27 2.45 7.38
CA ALA A 91 13.71 2.05 8.71
C ALA A 91 12.63 1.25 9.44
N VAL A 92 11.37 1.67 9.35
CA VAL A 92 10.21 0.92 9.88
C VAL A 92 10.09 -0.43 9.21
N HIS A 93 10.16 -0.48 7.87
CA HIS A 93 10.12 -1.74 7.12
C HIS A 93 11.22 -2.71 7.56
N MET A 94 12.46 -2.23 7.66
CA MET A 94 13.59 -3.03 8.13
C MET A 94 13.36 -3.57 9.54
N ARG A 95 12.80 -2.76 10.44
CA ARG A 95 12.47 -3.18 11.82
C ARG A 95 11.35 -4.21 11.87
N ASN A 96 10.33 -4.10 11.01
CA ASN A 96 9.15 -4.97 11.07
C ASN A 96 9.34 -6.29 10.31
N LYS A 97 10.05 -6.26 9.19
CA LYS A 97 10.17 -7.41 8.26
C LYS A 97 11.51 -8.12 8.32
N HIS A 98 12.55 -7.47 8.86
CA HIS A 98 13.93 -7.93 8.74
C HIS A 98 14.78 -7.79 10.01
N ALA A 99 14.16 -7.44 11.14
CA ALA A 99 14.79 -7.44 12.46
C ALA A 99 14.86 -8.85 13.05
#